data_AF-A0A8R7PAJ1-F1
#
_entry.id   AF-A0A8R7PAJ1-F1
#
_cell.length_a   1.000
_cell.length_b   1.000
_cell.length_c   1.000
_cell.angle_alpha   90.00
_cell.angle_beta   90.00
_cell.angle_gamma   90.00
#
_symmetry.space_group_name_H-M   'P 1'
#
loop_
_entity.id
_entity.type
_entity.pdbx_description
1 polymer ?
#
loop_
_entity_poly.entity_id
_entity_poly.type
_entity_poly.pdbx_seq_one_letter_code
_entity_poly.pdbx_strand_id
1 'polypeptide(L)'
;MDFELPPELLRAWDYLHLLDDEAPYKRHLVNLGSGKFCVVSFFKTLETKYVEENIEDESAVFTGLEVCRDNDGEGAARMIEHRSKRYTFGRFGIHCVL
;
A
#
# COMPACT_ATOMS: atom_id res chain seq x y z
N MET A 1 -27.09 -25.07 0.06
CA MET A 1 -26.31 -23.87 0.38
C MET A 1 -24.95 -24.10 -0.23
N ASP A 2 -24.69 -23.49 -1.37
CA ASP A 2 -23.39 -23.58 -2.00
C ASP A 2 -22.43 -22.77 -1.15
N PHE A 3 -21.48 -23.45 -0.51
CA PHE A 3 -20.39 -22.76 0.17
C PHE A 3 -19.53 -22.17 -0.93
N GLU A 4 -19.66 -20.86 -1.17
CA GLU A 4 -18.75 -20.13 -2.05
C GLU A 4 -17.34 -20.34 -1.51
N LEU A 5 -16.55 -21.12 -2.25
CA LEU A 5 -15.15 -21.34 -1.92
C LEU A 5 -14.45 -19.99 -1.90
N PRO A 6 -13.50 -19.77 -0.97
CA PRO A 6 -12.70 -18.57 -1.00
C PRO A 6 -12.02 -18.46 -2.38
N PRO A 7 -11.89 -17.25 -2.93
CA PRO A 7 -11.28 -17.06 -4.23
C PRO A 7 -9.87 -17.65 -4.24
N GLU A 8 -9.54 -18.38 -5.30
CA GLU A 8 -8.22 -18.93 -5.48
C GLU A 8 -7.22 -17.78 -5.69
N LEU A 9 -6.13 -17.80 -4.92
CA LEU A 9 -5.07 -16.82 -5.05
C LEU A 9 -4.27 -17.11 -6.32
N LEU A 10 -4.64 -16.47 -7.43
CA LEU A 10 -3.94 -16.63 -8.71
C LEU A 10 -2.56 -15.97 -8.71
N ARG A 11 -2.39 -14.86 -7.98
CA ARG A 11 -1.14 -14.12 -7.93
C ARG A 11 -1.03 -13.33 -6.63
N ALA A 12 0.09 -13.48 -5.95
CA ALA A 12 0.50 -12.63 -4.86
C ALA A 12 1.55 -11.63 -5.34
N TRP A 13 1.66 -10.50 -4.65
CA TRP A 13 2.64 -9.47 -4.96
C TRP A 13 3.73 -9.49 -3.89
N ASP A 14 4.94 -9.87 -4.28
CA ASP A 14 6.07 -10.04 -3.35
C ASP A 14 6.70 -8.71 -2.90
N TYR A 15 6.37 -7.59 -3.55
CA TYR A 15 7.14 -6.34 -3.46
C TYR A 15 6.85 -5.41 -2.27
N LEU A 16 6.24 -5.91 -1.19
CA LEU A 16 6.19 -5.15 0.06
C LEU A 16 7.54 -5.09 0.79
N HIS A 17 8.61 -5.66 0.22
CA HIS A 17 10.01 -5.48 0.63
C HIS A 17 10.55 -4.04 0.51
N LEU A 18 9.70 -3.04 0.31
CA LEU A 18 10.07 -1.62 0.21
C LEU A 18 10.79 -1.06 1.45
N LEU A 19 10.84 -1.81 2.55
CA LEU A 19 11.64 -1.53 3.73
C LEU A 19 12.04 -2.88 4.34
N ASP A 20 13.28 -3.33 4.11
CA ASP A 20 13.76 -4.65 4.56
C ASP A 20 13.61 -4.91 6.08
N ASP A 21 13.28 -3.89 6.89
CA ASP A 21 13.18 -4.02 8.36
C ASP A 21 11.83 -3.59 8.96
N GLU A 22 10.87 -3.04 8.19
CA GLU A 22 9.66 -2.45 8.78
C GLU A 22 8.39 -2.85 8.02
N ALA A 23 7.58 -3.73 8.62
CA ALA A 23 6.27 -4.06 8.09
C ALA A 23 5.30 -2.89 8.33
N PRO A 24 4.52 -2.45 7.32
CA PRO A 24 3.55 -1.41 7.56
C PRO A 24 2.46 -1.91 8.51
N TYR A 25 2.13 -1.10 9.49
CA TYR A 25 1.15 -1.44 10.52
C TYR A 25 -0.29 -1.29 10.01
N LYS A 26 -0.49 -0.55 8.91
CA LYS A 26 -1.79 -0.32 8.28
C LYS A 26 -1.64 -0.23 6.77
N ARG A 27 -2.56 -0.85 6.03
CA ARG A 27 -2.66 -0.73 4.56
C ARG A 27 -4.08 -0.38 4.15
N HIS A 28 -4.21 0.46 3.12
CA HIS A 28 -5.47 0.75 2.44
C HIS A 28 -5.31 0.52 0.95
N LEU A 29 -6.38 0.05 0.32
CA LEU A 29 -6.50 0.00 -1.13
C LEU A 29 -7.54 1.01 -1.57
N VAL A 30 -7.12 2.04 -2.30
CA VAL A 30 -7.99 3.10 -2.82
C VAL A 30 -8.25 2.84 -4.30
N ASN A 31 -9.51 2.73 -4.69
CA ASN A 31 -9.91 2.65 -6.09
C ASN A 31 -9.89 4.05 -6.72
N LEU A 32 -9.09 4.23 -7.77
CA LEU A 32 -8.96 5.50 -8.52
C LEU A 32 -9.78 5.51 -9.82
N GLY A 33 -10.52 4.42 -10.11
CA GLY A 33 -11.28 4.22 -11.33
C GLY A 33 -10.49 3.57 -12.46
N SER A 34 -11.19 3.02 -13.45
CA SER A 34 -10.59 2.48 -14.69
C SER A 34 -9.48 1.44 -14.47
N GLY A 35 -9.66 0.55 -13.48
CA GLY A 35 -8.67 -0.47 -13.13
C GLY A 35 -7.45 0.06 -12.40
N LYS A 36 -7.42 1.35 -12.03
CA LYS A 36 -6.32 1.97 -11.28
C LYS A 36 -6.61 1.98 -9.79
N PHE A 37 -5.57 1.73 -9.01
CA PHE A 37 -5.62 1.67 -7.57
C PHE A 37 -4.42 2.42 -6.98
N CYS A 38 -4.54 2.82 -5.72
CA CYS A 38 -3.41 3.24 -4.91
C CYS A 38 -3.39 2.42 -3.62
N VAL A 39 -2.29 1.72 -3.38
CA VAL A 39 -2.04 1.08 -2.09
C VAL A 39 -1.34 2.11 -1.21
N VAL A 40 -1.94 2.40 -0.05
CA VAL A 40 -1.34 3.28 0.95
C VAL A 40 -0.87 2.41 2.10
N SER A 41 0.44 2.35 2.32
CA SER A 41 1.07 1.60 3.40
C SER A 41 1.63 2.56 4.44
N PHE A 42 1.18 2.46 5.69
CA PHE A 42 1.60 3.32 6.79
C PHE A 42 2.64 2.62 7.67
N PHE A 43 3.67 3.36 8.05
CA PHE A 43 4.80 2.91 8.85
C PHE A 43 4.97 3.88 10.02
N LYS A 44 5.31 3.35 11.19
CA LYS A 44 5.71 4.17 12.34
C LYS A 44 7.23 4.23 12.33
N THR A 45 7.82 5.42 12.28
CA THR A 45 9.27 5.58 12.39
C THR A 45 9.61 5.85 13.86
N LEU A 46 10.40 4.97 14.46
CA LEU A 46 10.97 5.22 15.79
C LEU A 46 12.23 6.09 15.61
N GLU A 47 12.12 7.41 15.83
CA GLU A 47 13.32 8.26 15.90
C GLU A 47 14.13 7.90 17.16
N THR A 48 15.15 7.06 17.00
CA THR A 48 16.12 6.74 18.05
C THR A 48 17.24 7.78 18.08
N LYS A 49 16.95 9.06 18.32
CA LYS A 49 18.02 10.06 18.59
C LYS A 49 17.63 11.10 19.65
N TYR A 50 17.95 10.77 20.91
CA TYR A 50 18.41 11.70 21.94
C TYR A 50 17.55 12.92 22.31
N VAL A 51 16.22 12.81 22.33
CA VAL A 51 15.36 13.79 23.03
C VAL A 51 14.26 13.03 23.75
N GLU A 52 13.98 13.38 25.02
CA GLU A 52 13.10 12.69 25.97
C GLU A 52 11.60 12.65 25.57
N GLU A 53 11.26 13.04 24.35
CA GLU A 53 9.91 12.98 23.82
C GLU A 53 9.89 11.93 22.69
N ASN A 54 9.40 10.73 22.99
CA ASN A 54 9.14 9.67 22.00
C ASN A 54 8.07 10.15 21.01
N ILE A 55 8.45 10.94 20.01
CA ILE A 55 7.55 11.38 18.95
C ILE A 55 7.56 10.26 17.91
N GLU A 56 6.48 9.47 17.86
CA GLU A 56 6.25 8.54 16.75
C GLU A 56 5.98 9.35 15.48
N ASP A 57 6.99 9.54 14.65
CA ASP A 57 6.78 10.07 13.30
C ASP A 57 6.11 9.00 12.45
N GLU A 58 5.08 9.39 11.71
CA GLU A 58 4.37 8.48 10.82
C GLU A 58 4.78 8.74 9.38
N SER A 59 4.90 7.68 8.57
CA SER A 59 5.06 7.83 7.13
C SER A 59 4.07 6.97 6.36
N ALA A 60 3.69 7.44 5.18
CA ALA A 60 2.88 6.69 4.23
C ALA A 60 3.64 6.52 2.91
N VAL A 61 3.66 5.30 2.39
CA VAL A 61 4.09 4.98 1.03
C VAL A 61 2.85 4.78 0.18
N PHE A 62 2.75 5.57 -0.89
CA PHE A 62 1.71 5.49 -1.89
C PHE A 62 2.27 4.74 -3.09
N THR A 63 1.71 3.56 -3.36
CA THR A 63 2.08 2.74 -4.52
C THR A 63 0.92 2.76 -5.51
N GLY A 64 1.17 3.34 -6.68
CA GLY A 64 0.18 3.34 -7.77
C GLY A 64 0.12 1.97 -8.43
N LEU A 65 -1.09 1.55 -8.79
CA LEU A 65 -1.36 0.23 -9.36
C LEU A 65 -2.34 0.34 -10.52
N GLU A 66 -2.14 -0.46 -11.55
CA GLU A 66 -3.08 -0.60 -12.65
C GLU A 66 -3.30 -2.08 -12.97
N VAL A 67 -4.56 -2.50 -12.87
CA VAL A 67 -5.00 -3.84 -13.22
C VAL A 67 -5.49 -3.80 -14.66
N CYS A 68 -4.70 -4.38 -15.56
CA CYS A 68 -5.07 -4.57 -16.94
C CYS A 68 -5.58 -6.00 -17.14
N ARG A 69 -6.49 -6.19 -18.09
CA ARG A 69 -6.80 -7.53 -18.60
C ARG A 69 -5.69 -7.93 -19.56
N ASP A 70 -5.22 -9.15 -19.44
CA ASP A 70 -4.39 -9.74 -20.49
C ASP A 70 -5.30 -10.13 -21.67
N ASN A 71 -4.89 -9.77 -22.88
CA ASN A 71 -5.66 -10.06 -24.08
C ASN A 71 -5.38 -11.48 -24.62
N ASP A 72 -4.42 -12.21 -24.02
CA ASP A 72 -3.94 -13.51 -24.49
C ASP A 72 -4.86 -14.70 -24.11
N GLY A 73 -6.17 -14.47 -24.03
CA GLY A 73 -7.20 -15.52 -24.04
C GLY A 73 -7.44 -16.27 -22.72
N GLU A 74 -6.55 -16.16 -21.73
CA GLU A 74 -6.70 -16.87 -20.44
C GLU A 74 -7.48 -16.08 -19.38
N GLY A 75 -7.95 -14.87 -19.69
CA GLY A 75 -8.67 -14.01 -18.73
C GLY A 75 -7.82 -13.57 -17.54
N ALA A 76 -6.50 -13.80 -17.59
CA ALA A 76 -5.57 -13.43 -16.56
C ALA A 76 -5.52 -11.89 -16.45
N ALA A 77 -5.65 -11.37 -15.23
CA ALA A 77 -5.38 -9.97 -14.96
C ALA A 77 -3.87 -9.79 -14.74
N ARG A 78 -3.29 -8.74 -15.36
CA ARG A 78 -1.93 -8.29 -15.08
C ARG A 78 -1.98 -7.04 -14.20
N MET A 79 -1.11 -6.98 -13.21
CA MET A 79 -0.95 -5.80 -12.36
C MET A 79 0.32 -5.06 -12.78
N ILE A 80 0.20 -3.78 -13.07
CA ILE A 80 1.30 -2.88 -13.44
C ILE A 80 1.55 -1.97 -12.26
N GLU A 81 2.79 -1.99 -11.74
CA GLU A 81 3.23 -1.02 -10.74
C GLU A 81 3.52 0.32 -11.40
N HIS A 82 2.96 1.37 -10.80
CA HIS A 82 3.37 2.74 -11.06
C HIS A 82 4.26 3.23 -9.91
N ARG A 83 5.04 4.28 -10.16
CA ARG A 83 6.01 4.84 -9.21
C ARG A 83 5.45 4.96 -7.78
N SER A 84 6.15 4.35 -6.82
CA SER A 84 5.89 4.51 -5.39
C SER A 84 6.46 5.83 -4.86
N LYS A 85 5.76 6.49 -3.94
CA LYS A 85 6.21 7.74 -3.28
C LYS A 85 5.96 7.72 -1.78
N ARG A 86 6.99 7.99 -0.98
CA ARG A 86 6.91 8.12 0.48
C ARG A 86 6.64 9.57 0.89
N TYR A 87 5.78 9.74 1.89
CA TYR A 87 5.55 11.00 2.58
C TYR A 87 5.67 10.77 4.08
N THR A 88 6.42 11.62 4.77
CA THR A 88 6.50 11.64 6.24
C THR A 88 5.54 12.70 6.76
N PHE A 89 4.68 12.32 7.68
CA PHE A 89 3.82 13.23 8.41
C PHE A 89 4.62 13.82 9.56
N GLY A 90 4.92 15.12 9.51
CA GLY A 90 5.50 15.81 10.65
C GLY A 90 4.49 15.98 11.79
N ARG A 91 4.96 16.51 12.93
CA ARG A 91 4.25 16.75 14.22
C ARG A 91 2.85 17.39 14.15
N PHE A 92 2.48 18.00 13.02
CA PHE A 92 1.18 18.65 12.77
C PHE A 92 0.52 18.12 11.49
N GLY A 93 0.60 16.81 11.27
CA GLY A 93 0.09 16.12 10.08
C GLY A 93 -1.32 16.58 9.67
N ILE A 94 -1.62 16.46 8.37
CA ILE A 94 -2.89 16.90 7.79
C ILE A 94 -4.05 16.17 8.49
N HIS A 95 -4.79 16.87 9.35
CA HIS A 95 -5.87 16.29 10.15
C HIS A 95 -7.10 15.88 9.32
N CYS A 96 -7.33 16.52 8.18
CA CYS A 96 -8.33 16.14 7.18
C CYS A 96 -8.18 17.04 5.94
N VAL A 97 -8.46 16.50 4.76
CA VAL A 97 -8.94 17.29 3.62
C VAL A 97 -10.31 16.71 3.28
N LEU A 98 -11.37 17.41 3.68
CA LEU A 98 -12.76 17.09 3.35
C LEU A 98 -13.05 17.46 1.90
#